data_AF-A0A964MEK2-F1
#
_entry.id   AF-A0A964MEK2-F1
#
_cell.length_a   1.000
_cell.length_b   1.000
_cell.length_c   1.000
_cell.angle_alpha   90.00
_cell.angle_beta   90.00
_cell.angle_gamma   90.00
#
_symmetry.space_group_name_H-M   'P 1'
#
loop_
_entity.id
_entity.type
_entity.pdbx_description
1 polymer ?
#
loop_
_entity_poly.entity_id
_entity_poly.type
_entity_poly.pdbx_seq_one_letter_code
_entity_poly.pdbx_strand_id
1 'polypeptide(L)' 'MKRILGLGPKRPAVPPEIQQARTLIAAIDAGGVPLNPAKVNQIARNLGLEVSSRAPVDETITRIRAALART' A
#
# COMPACT_ATOMS: atom_id res chain seq x y z
N MET A 1 -16.78 41.64 -13.92
CA MET A 1 -17.36 40.29 -14.14
C MET A 1 -16.49 39.22 -13.48
N LYS A 2 -17.08 38.57 -12.48
CA LYS A 2 -16.90 37.20 -11.93
C LYS A 2 -15.74 36.32 -12.43
N ARG A 3 -15.01 35.72 -11.47
CA ARG A 3 -14.72 34.28 -11.42
C ARG A 3 -14.24 33.85 -10.01
N ILE A 4 -15.19 33.51 -9.16
CA ILE A 4 -14.97 32.70 -7.96
C ILE A 4 -14.65 31.27 -8.43
N LEU A 5 -13.38 30.86 -8.33
CA LEU A 5 -12.97 29.49 -8.57
C LEU A 5 -13.48 28.62 -7.43
N GLY A 6 -14.43 27.74 -7.75
CA GLY A 6 -15.03 26.82 -6.78
C GLY A 6 -14.00 25.86 -6.21
N LEU A 7 -13.85 25.88 -4.89
CA LEU A 7 -13.22 24.81 -4.12
C LEU A 7 -14.22 23.63 -4.09
N GLY A 8 -14.17 22.79 -5.12
CA GLY A 8 -14.85 21.49 -5.07
C GLY A 8 -14.31 20.64 -3.90
N PRO A 9 -15.09 19.69 -3.37
CA PRO A 9 -14.63 18.86 -2.27
C PRO A 9 -13.35 18.14 -2.66
N LYS A 10 -12.26 18.41 -1.91
CA LYS A 10 -11.00 17.70 -2.05
C LYS A 10 -11.28 16.24 -1.74
N ARG A 11 -11.22 15.37 -2.77
CA ARG A 11 -11.27 13.92 -2.58
C ARG A 11 -10.32 13.55 -1.43
N PRO A 12 -10.75 12.73 -0.46
CA PRO A 12 -9.88 12.34 0.64
C PRO A 12 -8.61 11.74 0.07
N ALA A 13 -7.46 12.26 0.52
CA ALA A 13 -6.18 11.74 0.09
C ALA A 13 -6.07 10.27 0.53
N VAL A 14 -5.60 9.40 -0.37
CA VAL A 14 -5.34 8.00 -0.03
C VAL A 14 -4.34 7.97 1.14
N PRO A 15 -4.61 7.20 2.21
CA PRO A 15 -3.67 7.05 3.31
C PRO A 15 -2.28 6.60 2.81
N PRO A 16 -1.19 7.17 3.36
CA PRO A 16 0.16 6.91 2.86
C PRO A 16 0.57 5.43 2.91
N GLU A 17 0.10 4.69 3.90
CA GLU A 17 0.30 3.24 4.04
C GLU A 17 -0.36 2.45 2.90
N ILE A 18 -1.57 2.84 2.49
CA ILE A 18 -2.27 2.22 1.34
C ILE A 18 -1.52 2.54 0.06
N GLN A 19 -1.07 3.78 -0.11
CA GLN A 19 -0.31 4.17 -1.29
C GLN A 19 1.02 3.39 -1.37
N GLN A 20 1.74 3.26 -0.26
CA GLN A 20 2.99 2.51 -0.20
C GLN A 20 2.79 1.03 -0.54
N ALA A 21 1.73 0.41 -0.02
CA ALA A 21 1.41 -0.98 -0.34
C ALA A 21 1.02 -1.18 -1.80
N ARG A 22 0.22 -0.28 -2.38
CA ARG A 22 -0.12 -0.32 -3.81
C ARG A 22 1.12 -0.19 -4.69
N THR A 23 2.05 0.70 -4.35
CA THR A 23 3.31 0.87 -5.07
C THR A 23 4.16 -0.40 -5.01
N LEU A 24 4.27 -1.04 -3.83
CA LEU A 24 4.98 -2.32 -3.68
C LEU A 24 4.37 -3.40 -4.58
N ILE A 25 3.05 -3.57 -4.51
CA ILE A 25 2.35 -4.60 -5.28
C ILE A 25 2.49 -4.37 -6.80
N ALA A 26 2.31 -3.12 -7.25
CA ALA A 26 2.47 -2.78 -8.66
C ALA A 26 3.89 -3.07 -9.18
N ALA A 27 4.92 -2.80 -8.38
CA ALA A 27 6.29 -3.13 -8.75
C ALA A 27 6.52 -4.65 -8.86
N ILE A 28 5.92 -5.44 -7.98
CA ILE A 28 5.97 -6.91 -8.03
C ILE A 28 5.22 -7.44 -9.26
N ASP A 29 4.03 -6.90 -9.54
CA ASP A 29 3.23 -7.27 -10.71
C ASP A 29 3.94 -6.94 -12.03
N ALA A 30 4.80 -5.93 -12.03
CA ALA A 30 5.67 -5.59 -13.15
C ALA A 30 6.92 -6.51 -13.27
N GLY A 31 7.03 -7.55 -12.42
CA GLY A 31 8.15 -8.49 -12.40
C GLY A 31 9.29 -8.13 -11.45
N GLY A 32 9.11 -7.11 -10.60
CA GLY A 32 10.09 -6.73 -9.58
C GLY A 32 10.16 -7.75 -8.44
N VAL A 33 11.37 -7.95 -7.90
CA VAL A 33 11.60 -8.84 -6.74
C VAL A 33 11.96 -8.00 -5.51
N PRO A 34 11.26 -8.15 -4.37
CA PRO A 34 11.59 -7.41 -3.16
C PRO A 34 12.95 -7.85 -2.59
N LEU A 35 13.93 -6.94 -2.62
CA LEU A 35 15.28 -7.23 -2.12
C LEU A 35 15.40 -7.15 -0.59
N ASN A 36 14.40 -6.57 0.08
CA ASN A 36 14.40 -6.39 1.54
C ASN A 36 13.11 -6.94 2.17
N PRO A 37 13.12 -8.20 2.65
CA PRO A 37 12.00 -8.83 3.35
C PRO A 37 11.49 -8.01 4.55
N ALA A 38 12.39 -7.40 5.33
CA ALA A 38 12.02 -6.61 6.50
C ALA A 38 11.19 -5.37 6.09
N LYS A 39 11.50 -4.76 4.94
CA LYS A 39 10.71 -3.65 4.40
C LYS A 39 9.31 -4.09 3.99
N VAL A 40 9.16 -5.26 3.37
CA VAL A 40 7.85 -5.84 3.03
C VAL A 40 7.02 -6.06 4.29
N ASN A 41 7.61 -6.64 5.34
CA ASN A 41 6.94 -6.86 6.63
C ASN A 41 6.56 -5.54 7.31
N GLN A 42 7.38 -4.49 7.20
CA GLN A 42 7.04 -3.17 7.72
C GLN A 42 5.84 -2.55 6.99
N ILE A 43 5.75 -2.70 5.67
CA ILE A 43 4.61 -2.22 4.88
C ILE A 43 3.32 -2.93 5.30
N ALA A 44 3.37 -4.26 5.49
CA ALA A 44 2.24 -5.02 6.01
C ALA A 44 1.80 -4.53 7.40
N ARG A 45 2.74 -4.31 8.33
CA ARG A 45 2.44 -3.77 9.66
C ARG A 45 1.83 -2.36 9.60
N ASN A 46 2.32 -1.51 8.70
CA ASN A 46 1.74 -0.18 8.49
C ASN A 46 0.30 -0.24 7.96
N LEU A 47 -0.06 -1.29 7.22
CA LEU A 47 -1.44 -1.58 6.81
C LEU A 47 -2.32 -2.17 7.93
N GLY A 48 -1.79 -2.34 9.14
CA GLY A 48 -2.50 -2.96 10.26
C GLY A 48 -2.53 -4.50 10.22
N LEU A 49 -1.67 -5.13 9.40
CA LEU A 49 -1.55 -6.59 9.38
C LEU A 49 -0.55 -7.07 10.44
N GLU A 50 -0.92 -8.12 11.17
CA GLU A 50 0.03 -8.84 12.01
C GLU A 50 0.88 -9.79 11.16
N VAL A 51 2.20 -9.61 11.20
CA VAL A 51 3.16 -10.47 10.50
C VAL A 51 4.39 -10.71 11.35
N SER A 52 4.85 -11.97 11.37
CA SER A 52 6.11 -12.34 12.02
C SER A 52 7.30 -11.69 11.31
N SER A 53 8.36 -11.38 12.05
CA SER A 53 9.64 -10.96 11.44
C SER A 53 10.26 -12.03 10.54
N ARG A 54 9.88 -13.31 10.74
CA ARG A 54 10.32 -14.46 9.95
C ARG A 54 9.27 -14.94 8.94
N ALA A 55 8.19 -14.17 8.73
CA ALA A 55 7.17 -14.54 7.74
C ALA A 55 7.81 -14.66 6.34
N PRO A 56 7.49 -15.72 5.57
CA PRO A 56 7.86 -15.81 4.16
C PRO A 56 7.37 -14.58 3.39
N VAL A 57 8.21 -14.05 2.49
CA VAL A 57 7.89 -12.81 1.75
C VAL A 57 6.62 -12.97 0.92
N ASP A 58 6.46 -14.08 0.22
CA ASP A 58 5.27 -14.37 -0.60
C ASP A 58 3.97 -14.44 0.23
N GLU A 59 4.06 -14.98 1.44
CA GLU A 59 2.93 -15.01 2.38
C GLU A 59 2.54 -13.58 2.80
N THR A 60 3.53 -12.74 3.11
CA THR A 60 3.29 -11.32 3.43
C THR A 60 2.71 -10.56 2.23
N ILE A 61 3.23 -10.78 1.01
CA ILE A 61 2.69 -10.18 -0.22
C ILE A 61 1.23 -10.57 -0.42
N THR A 62 0.90 -11.85 -0.23
CA THR A 62 -0.47 -12.37 -0.35
C THR A 62 -1.41 -11.68 0.63
N ARG A 63 -0.99 -11.50 1.88
CA ARG A 63 -1.78 -10.75 2.89
C ARG A 63 -1.98 -9.29 2.53
N ILE A 64 -0.95 -8.63 2.00
CA ILE A 64 -1.04 -7.24 1.52
C ILE A 64 -2.06 -7.13 0.39
N ARG A 65 -2.02 -8.03 -0.61
CA ARG A 65 -3.00 -8.06 -1.71
C ARG A 65 -4.43 -8.23 -1.19
N ALA A 66 -4.63 -9.18 -0.27
CA ALA A 66 -5.93 -9.41 0.33
C ALA A 66 -6.44 -8.18 1.12
N ALA A 67 -5.55 -7.45 1.79
CA ALA A 67 -5.90 -6.22 2.50
C ALA A 67 -6.36 -5.12 1.56
N LEU A 68 -5.60 -4.88 0.49
CA LEU A 68 -5.93 -3.87 -0.52
C LEU A 68 -7.22 -4.17 -1.28
N ALA A 69 -7.62 -5.44 -1.41
CA ALA A 69 -8.89 -5.81 -2.03
C ALA A 69 -10.12 -5.42 -1.18
N ARG A 70 -9.93 -5.04 0.09
CA ARG A 70 -11.00 -4.63 1.01
C ARG A 70 -11.09 -3.11 1.21
N THR A 71 -10.18 -2.34 0.60
CA THR A 71 -10.08 -0.87 0.72
C THR A 71 -10.56 -0.17 -0.53
#